data_AF-A0A377GFW2-F1
#
_entry.id   AF-A0A377GFW2-F1
#
_cell.length_a   1.000
_cell.length_b   1.000
_cell.length_c   1.000
_cell.angle_alpha   90.00
_cell.angle_beta   90.00
_cell.angle_gamma   90.00
#
_symmetry.space_group_name_H-M   'P 1'
#
loop_
_entity.id
_entity.type
_entity.pdbx_description
1 polymer ?
#
loop_
_entity_poly.entity_id
_entity_poly.type
_entity_poly.pdbx_seq_one_letter_code
_entity_poly.pdbx_strand_id
1 'polypeptide(L)'
;MLVQRILDFIETLKKESPLSPCDQKLRECLSERFSKNNPTDILNQDDFLFLIACYKTRWDSIVDDNDYMLNPSAINLHWIDLARELGPLTKINYLKILIPTLSNEKDLNDFSSLNETVNLFNFYLGYGGNTLYRKLSFCRHLEKWRFELSTYRADKKLSVVTVDELARLKLCKQTEREVSVDTEIFKNFWDLMRKKVFVNLRAQGRMPIALLPHLMELVERYYYLQTNKVEFVEFKKEIEKFFHRLYEYELVDVNFLYGSKIKYKQNEEYLVDLFIALHTAKNYSELDYEIKTLSKWLFKYNPDLKATSKELEPVYQELSEEVEEKEEAFIKTDAFINCCKLIVSLFTTQFELSLLFTQQTSSLWDIENTVFPEAYTILTVLLPLIAANKPKALETAYEDIIRDIILPARKDTGWFACFTRHKQTIRWFDLVRDCKYNELGVYWFEPERLFNALLLFNTNNDAVKTRTNHFLDDIIQTYAQDENELMKQFRVNVLFSEFLNGLSEHHCTHLLRLIKLCDLDIAKFRFLSNCSKHINKQASRLCQTIESSSPCFFSMPQKGDKVKLFKFSEAKDVQSMIVDYKNHLYELTLDAKKLEKISNYLFKIGQPILSVTQKENATSCDRPVLNYIGQYT
;
A
#
# COMPACT_ATOMS: atom_id res chain seq x y z
N MET A 1 -11.07 30.49 -44.28
CA MET A 1 -9.71 30.15 -44.75
C MET A 1 -9.83 29.67 -46.19
N LEU A 2 -8.90 30.05 -47.06
CA LEU A 2 -8.88 29.61 -48.46
C LEU A 2 -8.19 28.25 -48.57
N VAL A 3 -8.58 27.46 -49.58
CA VAL A 3 -7.90 26.21 -49.95
C VAL A 3 -6.40 26.43 -50.18
N GLN A 4 -6.01 27.58 -50.76
CA GLN A 4 -4.60 27.95 -50.97
C GLN A 4 -3.74 27.79 -49.70
N ARG A 5 -4.25 28.15 -48.53
CA ARG A 5 -3.48 28.07 -47.28
C ARG A 5 -3.11 26.63 -46.91
N ILE A 6 -4.00 25.67 -47.22
CA ILE A 6 -3.75 24.24 -47.01
C ILE A 6 -2.76 23.71 -48.05
N LEU A 7 -2.86 24.16 -49.31
CA LEU A 7 -1.87 23.84 -50.35
C LEU A 7 -0.47 24.35 -49.97
N ASP A 8 -0.37 25.56 -49.43
CA ASP A 8 0.89 26.13 -48.92
C ASP A 8 1.44 25.29 -47.77
N PHE A 9 0.58 24.83 -46.86
CA PHE A 9 0.98 23.95 -45.76
C PHE A 9 1.52 22.60 -46.26
N ILE A 10 0.88 21.99 -47.26
CA ILE A 10 1.34 20.74 -47.88
C ILE A 10 2.74 20.92 -48.51
N GLU A 11 2.95 22.01 -49.25
CA GLU A 11 4.25 22.31 -49.86
C GLU A 11 5.31 22.63 -48.81
N THR A 12 4.95 23.28 -47.70
CA THR A 12 5.86 23.48 -46.57
C THR A 12 6.28 22.15 -45.95
N LEU A 13 5.35 21.24 -45.65
CA LEU A 13 5.69 19.91 -45.13
C LEU A 13 6.56 19.12 -46.10
N LYS A 14 6.35 19.25 -47.41
CA LYS A 14 7.16 18.58 -48.45
C LYS A 14 8.62 19.07 -48.48
N LYS A 15 8.87 20.33 -48.11
CA LYS A 15 10.22 20.92 -48.06
C LYS A 15 10.98 20.51 -46.80
N GLU A 16 10.27 20.21 -45.71
CA GLU A 16 10.86 19.71 -44.47
C GLU A 16 11.30 18.25 -44.63
N SER A 17 12.55 17.92 -44.27
CA SER A 17 13.09 16.56 -44.31
C SER A 17 14.02 16.30 -43.13
N PRO A 18 13.93 15.14 -42.44
CA PRO A 18 12.99 14.04 -42.68
C PRO A 18 11.61 14.24 -42.03
N LEU A 19 10.54 13.81 -42.71
CA LEU A 19 9.20 13.70 -42.12
C LEU A 19 9.05 12.38 -41.36
N SER A 20 8.26 12.38 -40.29
CA SER A 20 7.83 11.13 -39.66
C SER A 20 6.90 10.34 -40.60
N PRO A 21 6.80 9.00 -40.46
CA PRO A 21 5.87 8.20 -41.26
C PRO A 21 4.41 8.69 -41.16
N CYS A 22 4.00 9.19 -39.99
CA CYS A 22 2.68 9.76 -39.78
C CYS A 22 2.51 11.08 -40.54
N ASP A 23 3.47 12.00 -40.42
CA ASP A 23 3.42 13.30 -41.13
C ASP A 23 3.44 13.10 -42.66
N GLN A 24 4.18 12.11 -43.16
CA GLN A 24 4.18 11.76 -44.58
C GLN A 24 2.79 11.29 -45.02
N LYS A 25 2.17 10.34 -44.29
CA LYS A 25 0.83 9.84 -44.58
C LYS A 25 -0.22 10.94 -44.53
N LEU A 26 -0.17 11.81 -43.52
CA LEU A 26 -1.10 12.93 -43.37
C LEU A 26 -0.95 13.94 -44.51
N ARG A 27 0.28 14.24 -44.93
CA ARG A 27 0.54 15.10 -46.09
C ARG A 27 -0.06 14.50 -47.37
N GLU A 28 0.05 13.19 -47.57
CA GLU A 28 -0.55 12.49 -48.71
C GLU A 28 -2.09 12.58 -48.66
N CYS A 29 -2.71 12.33 -47.51
CA CYS A 29 -4.16 12.48 -47.33
C CYS A 29 -4.65 13.93 -47.57
N LEU A 30 -3.91 14.93 -47.08
CA LEU A 30 -4.20 16.34 -47.33
C LEU A 30 -4.10 16.66 -48.83
N SER A 31 -3.06 16.16 -49.49
CA SER A 31 -2.86 16.34 -50.93
C SER A 31 -3.97 15.72 -51.75
N GLU A 32 -4.39 14.49 -51.43
CA GLU A 32 -5.49 13.81 -52.12
C GLU A 32 -6.81 14.59 -52.04
N ARG A 33 -7.10 15.18 -50.87
CA ARG A 33 -8.34 15.92 -50.64
C ARG A 33 -8.33 17.31 -51.28
N PHE A 34 -7.24 18.06 -51.18
CA PHE A 34 -7.23 19.50 -51.52
C PHE A 34 -6.58 19.84 -52.85
N SER A 35 -5.71 18.98 -53.44
CA SER A 35 -4.94 19.34 -54.65
C SER A 35 -5.79 19.54 -55.91
N LYS A 36 -7.02 19.03 -55.93
CA LYS A 36 -7.95 19.18 -57.07
C LYS A 36 -8.92 20.36 -56.91
N ASN A 37 -8.93 21.00 -55.74
CA ASN A 37 -9.83 22.10 -55.42
C ASN A 37 -9.27 23.42 -55.96
N ASN A 38 -10.13 24.40 -56.23
CA ASN A 38 -9.65 25.71 -56.69
C ASN A 38 -9.00 26.43 -55.48
N PRO A 39 -7.78 26.97 -55.60
CA PRO A 39 -7.11 27.63 -54.47
C PRO A 39 -7.87 28.82 -53.88
N THR A 40 -8.76 29.44 -54.68
CA THR A 40 -9.62 30.55 -54.26
C THR A 40 -10.91 30.13 -53.54
N ASP A 41 -11.19 28.82 -53.44
CA ASP A 41 -12.34 28.30 -52.71
C ASP A 41 -12.17 28.51 -51.20
N ILE A 42 -13.28 28.72 -50.51
CA ILE A 42 -13.33 28.83 -49.04
C ILE A 42 -13.57 27.42 -48.47
N LEU A 43 -12.80 27.05 -47.45
CA LEU A 43 -13.02 25.78 -46.72
C LEU A 43 -14.43 25.73 -46.13
N ASN A 44 -15.10 24.61 -46.33
CA ASN A 44 -16.43 24.35 -45.78
C ASN A 44 -16.36 23.57 -44.45
N GLN A 45 -17.52 23.26 -43.87
CA GLN A 45 -17.60 22.54 -42.60
C GLN A 45 -16.99 21.13 -42.66
N ASP A 46 -17.17 20.41 -43.77
CA ASP A 46 -16.64 19.07 -43.96
C ASP A 46 -15.12 19.09 -44.04
N ASP A 47 -14.54 20.14 -44.62
CA ASP A 47 -13.09 20.35 -44.66
C ASP A 47 -12.53 20.63 -43.27
N PHE A 48 -13.22 21.43 -42.46
CA PHE A 48 -12.82 21.64 -41.06
C PHE A 48 -12.86 20.35 -40.25
N LEU A 49 -13.92 19.55 -40.39
CA LEU A 49 -14.02 18.25 -39.70
C LEU A 49 -12.90 17.29 -40.11
N PHE A 50 -12.54 17.29 -41.40
CA PHE A 50 -11.42 16.49 -41.90
C PHE A 50 -10.08 16.94 -41.33
N LEU A 51 -9.80 18.25 -41.33
CA LEU A 51 -8.57 18.78 -40.76
C LEU A 51 -8.46 18.45 -39.27
N ILE A 52 -9.55 18.59 -38.51
CA ILE A 52 -9.60 18.19 -37.09
C ILE A 52 -9.30 16.68 -36.93
N ALA A 53 -9.84 15.83 -37.81
CA ALA A 53 -9.54 14.41 -37.80
C ALA A 53 -8.05 14.12 -38.08
N CYS A 54 -7.41 14.86 -39.00
CA CYS A 54 -5.97 14.77 -39.24
C CYS A 54 -5.15 15.11 -37.99
N TYR A 55 -5.51 16.18 -37.26
CA TYR A 55 -4.85 16.52 -36.00
C TYR A 55 -4.99 15.41 -34.95
N LYS A 56 -6.16 14.78 -34.85
CA LYS A 56 -6.36 13.63 -33.96
C LYS A 56 -5.45 12.47 -34.32
N THR A 57 -5.44 12.06 -35.59
CA THR A 57 -4.54 10.99 -36.07
C THR A 57 -3.07 11.31 -35.80
N ARG A 58 -2.69 12.58 -35.95
CA ARG A 58 -1.34 13.03 -35.63
C ARG A 58 -1.03 12.91 -34.15
N TRP A 59 -1.90 13.44 -33.28
CA TRP A 59 -1.72 13.40 -31.84
C TRP A 59 -1.50 11.96 -31.34
N ASP A 60 -2.34 11.03 -31.79
CA ASP A 60 -2.25 9.60 -31.44
C ASP A 60 -0.90 8.97 -31.84
N SER A 61 -0.18 9.56 -32.81
CA SER A 61 1.11 9.05 -33.30
C SER A 61 2.34 9.72 -32.67
N ILE A 62 2.19 10.92 -32.10
CA ILE A 62 3.33 11.72 -31.60
C ILE A 62 3.34 11.86 -30.08
N VAL A 63 2.24 11.51 -29.42
CA VAL A 63 2.11 11.57 -27.96
C VAL A 63 3.27 10.80 -27.30
N ASP A 64 3.82 11.34 -26.22
CA ASP A 64 4.94 10.82 -25.41
C ASP A 64 6.37 10.96 -26.00
N ASP A 65 6.56 10.86 -27.32
CA ASP A 65 7.92 10.92 -27.92
C ASP A 65 8.23 12.28 -28.58
N ASN A 66 7.33 12.80 -29.42
CA ASN A 66 7.57 13.98 -30.28
C ASN A 66 6.46 15.03 -30.15
N ASP A 67 5.81 15.05 -29.01
CA ASP A 67 4.65 15.89 -28.79
C ASP A 67 4.98 17.40 -28.85
N TYR A 68 3.94 18.22 -28.96
CA TYR A 68 4.06 19.67 -29.13
C TYR A 68 4.71 20.40 -27.93
N MET A 69 4.81 19.75 -26.77
CA MET A 69 5.37 20.29 -25.54
C MET A 69 6.83 19.85 -25.33
N LEU A 70 7.23 18.74 -25.94
CA LEU A 70 8.57 18.15 -25.80
C LEU A 70 9.52 18.55 -26.94
N ASN A 71 9.03 18.65 -28.18
CA ASN A 71 9.88 18.82 -29.37
C ASN A 71 9.50 20.09 -30.18
N PRO A 72 10.31 21.16 -30.17
CA PRO A 72 10.06 22.38 -30.94
C PRO A 72 10.54 22.27 -32.41
N SER A 73 10.32 21.12 -33.07
CA SER A 73 10.71 20.92 -34.46
C SER A 73 9.97 21.87 -35.41
N ALA A 74 10.57 22.19 -36.55
CA ALA A 74 9.93 23.00 -37.60
C ALA A 74 8.57 22.42 -38.03
N ILE A 75 8.49 21.10 -38.16
CA ILE A 75 7.25 20.38 -38.46
C ILE A 75 6.18 20.66 -37.38
N ASN A 76 6.52 20.56 -36.10
CA ASN A 76 5.58 20.86 -35.01
C ASN A 76 5.14 22.33 -35.06
N LEU A 77 6.03 23.28 -35.35
CA LEU A 77 5.68 24.70 -35.50
C LEU A 77 4.67 24.92 -36.63
N HIS A 78 4.89 24.31 -37.80
CA HIS A 78 3.95 24.41 -38.94
C HIS A 78 2.55 23.89 -38.58
N TRP A 79 2.47 22.76 -37.87
CA TRP A 79 1.19 22.23 -37.38
C TRP A 79 0.53 23.12 -36.32
N ILE A 80 1.31 23.75 -35.43
CA ILE A 80 0.81 24.69 -34.41
C ILE A 80 0.23 25.94 -35.07
N ASP A 81 0.93 26.49 -36.06
CA ASP A 81 0.50 27.71 -36.74
C ASP A 81 -0.79 27.50 -37.53
N LEU A 82 -0.91 26.37 -38.24
CA LEU A 82 -2.17 26.02 -38.90
C LEU A 82 -3.32 25.85 -37.89
N ALA A 83 -3.08 25.26 -36.71
CA ALA A 83 -4.11 25.09 -35.69
C ALA A 83 -4.59 26.44 -35.12
N ARG A 84 -3.68 27.40 -34.96
CA ARG A 84 -4.03 28.78 -34.54
C ARG A 84 -4.92 29.48 -35.55
N GLU A 85 -4.66 29.29 -36.83
CA GLU A 85 -5.51 29.83 -37.90
C GLU A 85 -6.88 29.15 -37.96
N LEU A 86 -6.96 27.85 -37.67
CA LEU A 86 -8.21 27.09 -37.63
C LEU A 86 -9.08 27.38 -36.41
N GLY A 87 -8.48 27.74 -35.26
CA GLY A 87 -9.20 27.92 -34.00
C GLY A 87 -10.36 28.92 -34.07
N PRO A 88 -10.14 30.17 -34.51
CA PRO A 88 -11.20 31.17 -34.66
C PRO A 88 -12.30 30.75 -35.64
N LEU A 89 -11.95 30.00 -36.69
CA LEU A 89 -12.89 29.57 -37.74
C LEU A 89 -13.81 28.44 -37.28
N THR A 90 -13.27 27.52 -36.49
CA THR A 90 -13.99 26.36 -35.96
C THR A 90 -14.67 26.65 -34.62
N LYS A 91 -14.35 27.79 -33.99
CA LYS A 91 -14.72 28.12 -32.59
C LYS A 91 -14.20 27.09 -31.58
N ILE A 92 -13.12 26.38 -31.92
CA ILE A 92 -12.42 25.44 -31.04
C ILE A 92 -11.10 26.09 -30.61
N ASN A 93 -10.76 26.04 -29.33
CA ASN A 93 -9.44 26.49 -28.87
C ASN A 93 -8.34 25.70 -29.61
N TYR A 94 -7.35 26.38 -30.19
CA TYR A 94 -6.28 25.72 -30.96
C TYR A 94 -5.52 24.64 -30.14
N LEU A 95 -5.46 24.77 -28.81
CA LEU A 95 -4.91 23.73 -27.94
C LEU A 95 -5.72 22.43 -27.98
N LYS A 96 -7.05 22.54 -28.05
CA LYS A 96 -7.95 21.38 -28.20
C LYS A 96 -7.94 20.82 -29.62
N ILE A 97 -7.54 21.61 -30.62
CA ILE A 97 -7.25 21.11 -31.97
C ILE A 97 -5.96 20.28 -31.95
N LEU A 98 -4.89 20.81 -31.36
CA LEU A 98 -3.59 20.14 -31.26
C LEU A 98 -3.60 18.91 -30.35
N ILE A 99 -4.32 19.01 -29.21
CA ILE A 99 -4.39 17.99 -28.17
C ILE A 99 -5.87 17.67 -27.95
N PRO A 100 -6.47 16.79 -28.78
CA PRO A 100 -7.90 16.48 -28.69
C PRO A 100 -8.33 15.82 -27.37
N THR A 101 -7.37 15.27 -26.60
CA THR A 101 -7.60 14.67 -25.28
C THR A 101 -7.73 15.70 -24.16
N LEU A 102 -7.49 16.99 -24.45
CA LEU A 102 -7.49 18.05 -23.46
C LEU A 102 -8.88 18.33 -22.87
N SER A 103 -8.98 18.21 -21.54
CA SER A 103 -10.23 18.36 -20.79
C SER A 103 -10.40 19.75 -20.15
N ASN A 104 -9.32 20.41 -19.76
CA ASN A 104 -9.36 21.70 -19.05
C ASN A 104 -9.12 22.91 -19.98
N GLU A 105 -9.78 24.02 -19.66
CA GLU A 105 -9.59 25.31 -20.34
C GLU A 105 -8.84 26.34 -19.49
N LYS A 106 -8.68 26.04 -18.20
CA LYS A 106 -7.95 26.85 -17.23
C LYS A 106 -6.85 26.00 -16.60
N ASP A 107 -5.74 26.63 -16.29
CA ASP A 107 -4.69 26.02 -15.49
C ASP A 107 -5.24 25.77 -14.07
N LEU A 108 -5.12 24.56 -13.55
CA LEU A 108 -5.69 24.22 -12.24
C LEU A 108 -4.87 24.80 -11.07
N ASN A 109 -3.60 25.18 -11.29
CA ASN A 109 -2.74 25.70 -10.24
C ASN A 109 -2.96 27.19 -9.94
N ASP A 110 -3.35 27.98 -10.94
CA ASP A 110 -3.60 29.43 -10.78
C ASP A 110 -4.98 29.89 -11.29
N PHE A 111 -5.78 28.97 -11.85
CA PHE A 111 -7.12 29.22 -12.40
C PHE A 111 -7.19 30.21 -13.56
N SER A 112 -6.06 30.56 -14.16
CA SER A 112 -6.01 31.44 -15.33
C SER A 112 -6.27 30.68 -16.63
N SER A 113 -6.71 31.39 -17.66
CA SER A 113 -7.16 30.80 -18.91
C SER A 113 -6.01 30.28 -19.78
N LEU A 114 -6.14 29.08 -20.35
CA LEU A 114 -5.14 28.47 -21.24
C LEU A 114 -5.28 28.97 -22.69
N ASN A 115 -5.45 30.27 -22.88
CA ASN A 115 -5.61 30.91 -24.20
C ASN A 115 -4.38 31.74 -24.62
N GLU A 116 -3.46 32.04 -23.69
CA GLU A 116 -2.55 33.20 -23.79
C GLU A 116 -1.05 32.91 -23.89
N THR A 117 -0.64 31.76 -24.43
CA THR A 117 0.80 31.43 -24.51
C THR A 117 1.28 31.16 -25.92
N VAL A 118 2.30 31.93 -26.32
CA VAL A 118 2.99 31.82 -27.61
C VAL A 118 3.76 30.50 -27.76
N ASN A 119 4.11 29.82 -26.66
CA ASN A 119 5.05 28.69 -26.67
C ASN A 119 4.53 27.47 -25.89
N LEU A 120 4.36 26.34 -26.57
CA LEU A 120 3.80 25.11 -25.97
C LEU A 120 4.77 24.40 -25.01
N PHE A 121 6.07 24.60 -25.17
CA PHE A 121 7.08 24.07 -24.23
C PHE A 121 6.99 24.67 -22.82
N ASN A 122 6.20 25.73 -22.61
CA ASN A 122 5.89 26.25 -21.27
C ASN A 122 4.85 25.39 -20.53
N PHE A 123 4.23 24.45 -21.21
CA PHE A 123 3.28 23.52 -20.63
C PHE A 123 3.91 22.16 -20.37
N TYR A 124 3.21 21.38 -19.56
CA TYR A 124 3.30 19.94 -19.54
C TYR A 124 1.89 19.36 -19.50
N LEU A 125 1.74 18.17 -20.09
CA LEU A 125 0.51 17.41 -20.00
C LEU A 125 0.58 16.50 -18.77
N GLY A 126 -0.48 16.51 -17.98
CA GLY A 126 -0.60 15.72 -16.76
C GLY A 126 -1.90 14.94 -16.68
N TYR A 127 -2.00 14.15 -15.61
CA TYR A 127 -3.09 13.25 -15.27
C TYR A 127 -3.68 12.48 -16.47
N GLY A 128 -2.99 11.41 -16.89
CA GLY A 128 -3.48 10.51 -17.94
C GLY A 128 -3.55 11.15 -19.33
N GLY A 129 -2.72 12.16 -19.59
CA GLY A 129 -2.65 12.81 -20.90
C GLY A 129 -3.81 13.78 -21.21
N ASN A 130 -4.56 14.22 -20.20
CA ASN A 130 -5.82 14.95 -20.41
C ASN A 130 -5.86 16.35 -19.80
N THR A 131 -4.89 16.70 -18.95
CA THR A 131 -4.89 17.98 -18.24
C THR A 131 -3.64 18.77 -18.56
N LEU A 132 -3.77 19.98 -19.10
CA LEU A 132 -2.63 20.84 -19.41
C LEU A 132 -2.34 21.80 -18.26
N TYR A 133 -1.07 21.89 -17.87
CA TYR A 133 -0.58 22.77 -16.82
C TYR A 133 0.57 23.62 -17.32
N ARG A 134 0.66 24.88 -16.89
CA ARG A 134 1.83 25.73 -17.11
C ARG A 134 2.88 25.44 -16.06
N LYS A 135 4.12 25.29 -16.52
CA LYS A 135 5.29 25.13 -15.65
C LYS A 135 5.45 26.31 -14.68
N LEU A 136 5.24 27.54 -15.15
CA LEU A 136 5.33 28.74 -14.31
C LEU A 136 4.26 28.77 -13.21
N SER A 137 3.00 28.45 -13.56
CA SER A 137 1.89 28.40 -12.60
C SER A 137 2.13 27.28 -11.58
N PHE A 138 2.69 26.16 -12.02
CA PHE A 138 3.11 25.08 -11.15
C PHE A 138 4.29 25.48 -10.23
N CYS A 139 5.31 26.19 -10.71
CA CYS A 139 6.39 26.74 -9.85
C CYS A 139 5.80 27.60 -8.72
N ARG A 140 4.95 28.58 -9.07
CA ARG A 140 4.33 29.50 -8.10
C ARG A 140 3.45 28.76 -7.09
N HIS A 141 2.77 27.71 -7.55
CA HIS A 141 2.01 26.82 -6.66
C HIS A 141 2.95 26.12 -5.67
N LEU A 142 4.04 25.51 -6.15
CA LEU A 142 5.02 24.86 -5.27
C LEU A 142 5.59 25.85 -4.25
N GLU A 143 5.98 27.06 -4.66
CA GLU A 143 6.45 28.11 -3.74
C GLU A 143 5.42 28.42 -2.65
N LYS A 144 4.16 28.64 -3.03
CA LYS A 144 3.05 28.92 -2.11
C LYS A 144 2.84 27.80 -1.09
N TRP A 145 3.07 26.55 -1.50
CA TRP A 145 2.92 25.35 -0.67
C TRP A 145 4.26 24.86 -0.09
N ARG A 146 5.25 25.75 0.08
CA ARG A 146 6.55 25.44 0.71
C ARG A 146 7.26 24.25 0.05
N PHE A 147 7.15 24.18 -1.28
CA PHE A 147 7.67 23.13 -2.15
C PHE A 147 7.12 21.72 -1.86
N GLU A 148 5.92 21.62 -1.28
CA GLU A 148 5.16 20.36 -1.25
C GLU A 148 4.76 19.99 -2.69
N LEU A 149 5.22 18.84 -3.17
CA LEU A 149 4.99 18.38 -4.54
C LEU A 149 3.54 17.96 -4.73
N SER A 150 2.72 18.92 -5.13
CA SER A 150 1.27 18.78 -5.19
C SER A 150 0.69 19.57 -6.35
N THR A 151 -0.51 19.21 -6.81
CA THR A 151 -1.24 19.95 -7.85
C THR A 151 -2.74 19.83 -7.61
N TYR A 152 -3.51 20.80 -8.12
CA TYR A 152 -4.96 20.71 -8.09
C TYR A 152 -5.48 19.77 -9.18
N ARG A 153 -6.48 18.96 -8.83
CA ARG A 153 -7.26 18.15 -9.78
C ARG A 153 -8.56 18.86 -10.17
N ALA A 154 -9.30 18.29 -11.11
CA ALA A 154 -10.56 18.87 -11.60
C ALA A 154 -11.61 19.06 -10.49
N ASP A 155 -11.56 18.25 -9.43
CA ASP A 155 -12.39 18.37 -8.23
C ASP A 155 -11.91 19.47 -7.25
N LYS A 156 -10.90 20.26 -7.65
CA LYS A 156 -10.24 21.32 -6.87
C LYS A 156 -9.60 20.83 -5.58
N LYS A 157 -9.34 19.52 -5.45
CA LYS A 157 -8.55 18.99 -4.33
C LYS A 157 -7.08 18.96 -4.68
N LEU A 158 -6.27 19.27 -3.68
CA LEU A 158 -4.84 19.10 -3.74
C LEU A 158 -4.54 17.60 -3.79
N SER A 159 -3.67 17.18 -4.72
CA SER A 159 -3.30 15.77 -4.92
C SER A 159 -1.83 15.63 -5.23
N VAL A 160 -1.33 14.40 -5.05
CA VAL A 160 0.04 13.99 -5.40
C VAL A 160 0.27 14.23 -6.89
N VAL A 161 1.43 14.78 -7.24
CA VAL A 161 1.92 14.80 -8.64
C VAL A 161 2.39 13.39 -8.99
N THR A 162 1.77 12.78 -10.00
CA THR A 162 2.03 11.37 -10.33
C THR A 162 3.41 11.16 -10.93
N VAL A 163 3.94 9.94 -10.85
CA VAL A 163 5.19 9.56 -11.50
C VAL A 163 5.13 9.78 -13.02
N ASP A 164 3.98 9.55 -13.65
CA ASP A 164 3.74 9.88 -15.07
C ASP A 164 3.92 11.38 -15.36
N GLU A 165 3.31 12.24 -14.54
CA GLU A 165 3.49 13.70 -14.64
C GLU A 165 4.96 14.11 -14.47
N LEU A 166 5.65 13.50 -13.51
CA LEU A 166 7.07 13.77 -13.25
C LEU A 166 7.97 13.24 -14.36
N ALA A 167 7.66 12.11 -14.96
CA ALA A 167 8.36 11.57 -16.11
C ALA A 167 8.26 12.52 -17.31
N ARG A 168 7.05 13.00 -17.61
CA ARG A 168 6.82 14.02 -18.65
C ARG A 168 7.57 15.32 -18.37
N LEU A 169 7.55 15.79 -17.12
CA LEU A 169 8.34 16.96 -16.71
C LEU A 169 9.85 16.75 -16.86
N LYS A 170 10.36 15.54 -16.59
CA LYS A 170 11.77 15.17 -16.75
C LYS A 170 12.18 15.11 -18.22
N LEU A 171 11.27 14.79 -19.14
CA LEU A 171 11.53 14.78 -20.59
C LEU A 171 11.59 16.20 -21.19
N CYS A 172 10.96 17.18 -20.55
CA CYS A 172 10.94 18.59 -20.97
C CYS A 172 12.31 19.33 -20.85
N LYS A 173 13.43 18.64 -21.04
CA LYS A 173 14.80 19.19 -20.90
C LYS A 173 15.28 20.00 -22.11
N GLN A 174 14.58 19.94 -23.24
CA GLN A 174 15.07 20.47 -24.52
C GLN A 174 15.08 22.01 -24.61
N THR A 175 14.48 22.71 -23.65
CA THR A 175 14.66 24.16 -23.53
C THR A 175 15.59 24.43 -22.35
N GLU A 176 16.86 24.76 -22.62
CA GLU A 176 17.85 25.27 -21.65
C GLU A 176 17.46 26.67 -21.11
N ARG A 177 16.18 26.92 -20.90
CA ARG A 177 15.70 28.16 -20.33
C ARG A 177 15.88 28.10 -18.82
N GLU A 178 16.68 29.04 -18.33
CA GLU A 178 16.84 29.26 -16.91
C GLU A 178 15.49 29.56 -16.25
N VAL A 179 15.28 28.97 -15.09
CA VAL A 179 14.13 29.24 -14.23
C VAL A 179 14.65 29.94 -12.99
N SER A 180 14.10 31.09 -12.65
CA SER A 180 14.42 31.78 -11.40
C SER A 180 13.27 31.63 -10.40
N VAL A 181 13.63 31.37 -9.15
CA VAL A 181 12.73 31.39 -8.00
C VAL A 181 13.39 32.22 -6.92
N ASP A 182 12.76 33.31 -6.52
CA ASP A 182 13.34 34.36 -5.67
C ASP A 182 14.65 34.92 -6.29
N THR A 183 15.79 34.69 -5.63
CA THR A 183 17.14 35.07 -6.07
C THR A 183 17.94 33.90 -6.67
N GLU A 184 17.39 32.69 -6.66
CA GLU A 184 18.08 31.49 -7.14
C GLU A 184 17.79 31.24 -8.62
N ILE A 185 18.83 30.88 -9.38
CA ILE A 185 18.74 30.57 -10.82
C ILE A 185 19.02 29.09 -11.03
N PHE A 186 18.10 28.42 -11.73
CA PHE A 186 18.17 27.00 -12.06
C PHE A 186 18.33 26.82 -13.56
N LYS A 187 19.13 25.83 -13.98
CA LYS A 187 19.44 25.59 -15.41
C LYS A 187 18.20 25.30 -16.26
N ASN A 188 17.22 24.62 -15.65
CA ASN A 188 15.93 24.32 -16.26
C ASN A 188 14.94 23.94 -15.14
N PHE A 189 13.69 23.69 -15.52
CA PHE A 189 12.64 23.29 -14.60
C PHE A 189 12.98 22.02 -13.79
N TRP A 190 13.60 21.01 -14.41
CA TRP A 190 13.98 19.79 -13.69
C TRP A 190 15.12 20.02 -12.67
N ASP A 191 16.00 20.98 -12.93
CA ASP A 191 17.04 21.41 -12.00
C ASP A 191 16.42 22.06 -10.74
N LEU A 192 15.39 22.90 -10.91
CA LEU A 192 14.57 23.41 -9.81
C LEU A 192 13.94 22.27 -8.99
N MET A 193 13.32 21.30 -9.67
CA MET A 193 12.70 20.15 -9.00
C MET A 193 13.71 19.41 -8.11
N ARG A 194 14.90 19.09 -8.63
CA ARG A 194 15.89 18.33 -7.86
C ARG A 194 16.55 19.13 -6.73
N LYS A 195 16.96 20.37 -7.00
CA LYS A 195 17.76 21.16 -6.05
C LYS A 195 16.93 21.87 -5.00
N LYS A 196 15.66 22.17 -5.28
CA LYS A 196 14.78 22.90 -4.36
C LYS A 196 13.59 22.07 -3.89
N VAL A 197 12.88 21.40 -4.81
CA VAL A 197 11.65 20.68 -4.45
C VAL A 197 11.96 19.37 -3.73
N PHE A 198 12.76 18.49 -4.34
CA PHE A 198 13.03 17.13 -3.81
C PHE A 198 13.75 17.14 -2.47
N VAL A 199 14.60 18.14 -2.23
CA VAL A 199 15.27 18.37 -0.94
C VAL A 199 14.27 18.59 0.19
N ASN A 200 13.15 19.25 -0.09
CA ASN A 200 12.14 19.64 0.89
C ASN A 200 11.02 18.60 1.07
N LEU A 201 10.95 17.55 0.23
CA LEU A 201 9.84 16.59 0.28
C LEU A 201 9.79 15.74 1.56
N ARG A 202 10.91 15.66 2.28
CA ARG A 202 10.98 14.97 3.58
C ARG A 202 10.72 15.90 4.77
N ALA A 203 10.45 17.19 4.53
CA ALA A 203 10.21 18.15 5.61
C ALA A 203 8.90 17.86 6.36
N GLN A 204 7.95 17.18 5.72
CA GLN A 204 6.66 16.81 6.29
C GLN A 204 6.34 15.35 5.95
N GLY A 205 5.42 14.76 6.72
CA GLY A 205 5.00 13.36 6.54
C GLY A 205 5.96 12.34 7.13
N ARG A 206 5.72 11.07 6.80
CA ARG A 206 6.51 9.93 7.25
C ARG A 206 6.60 8.87 6.16
N MET A 207 7.54 7.94 6.30
CA MET A 207 7.64 6.80 5.41
C MET A 207 6.35 5.98 5.44
N PRO A 208 5.65 5.75 4.30
CA PRO A 208 4.47 4.91 4.23
C PRO A 208 4.87 3.43 4.34
N ILE A 209 5.18 2.96 5.55
CA ILE A 209 5.71 1.60 5.79
C ILE A 209 4.79 0.48 5.27
N ALA A 210 3.47 0.73 5.18
CA ALA A 210 2.50 -0.21 4.62
C ALA A 210 2.68 -0.46 3.11
N LEU A 211 3.31 0.49 2.41
CA LEU A 211 3.56 0.37 0.97
C LEU A 211 4.85 -0.42 0.68
N LEU A 212 5.83 -0.41 1.59
CA LEU A 212 7.15 -1.02 1.35
C LEU A 212 7.09 -2.52 1.04
N PRO A 213 6.24 -3.35 1.68
CA PRO A 213 6.16 -4.76 1.29
C PRO A 213 5.54 -4.97 -0.10
N HIS A 214 4.74 -4.02 -0.63
CA HIS A 214 4.30 -4.05 -2.03
C HIS A 214 5.40 -3.63 -3.00
N LEU A 215 6.27 -2.71 -2.58
CA LEU A 215 7.45 -2.35 -3.36
C LEU A 215 8.45 -3.51 -3.43
N MET A 216 8.58 -4.27 -2.34
CA MET A 216 9.34 -5.54 -2.34
C MET A 216 8.69 -6.60 -3.22
N GLU A 217 7.36 -6.73 -3.20
CA GLU A 217 6.64 -7.64 -4.10
C GLU A 217 6.92 -7.30 -5.57
N LEU A 218 7.00 -6.01 -5.93
CA LEU A 218 7.34 -5.58 -7.28
C LEU A 218 8.73 -6.08 -7.72
N VAL A 219 9.71 -6.04 -6.81
CA VAL A 219 11.05 -6.62 -7.04
C VAL A 219 10.97 -8.13 -7.27
N GLU A 220 10.23 -8.86 -6.44
CA GLU A 220 10.08 -10.32 -6.58
C GLU A 220 9.35 -10.68 -7.89
N ARG A 221 8.34 -9.90 -8.26
CA ARG A 221 7.59 -10.05 -9.52
C ARG A 221 8.48 -9.81 -10.74
N TYR A 222 9.40 -8.85 -10.68
CA TYR A 222 10.37 -8.62 -11.76
C TYR A 222 11.15 -9.89 -12.09
N TYR A 223 11.85 -10.46 -11.10
CA TYR A 223 12.66 -11.66 -11.30
C TYR A 223 11.82 -12.87 -11.67
N TYR A 224 10.65 -13.05 -11.05
CA TYR A 224 9.73 -14.12 -11.40
C TYR A 224 9.30 -14.05 -12.87
N LEU A 225 8.85 -12.89 -13.35
CA LEU A 225 8.37 -12.73 -14.73
C LEU A 225 9.52 -12.82 -15.74
N GLN A 226 10.69 -12.26 -15.42
CA GLN A 226 11.89 -12.35 -16.25
C GLN A 226 12.34 -13.81 -16.41
N THR A 227 12.45 -14.57 -15.31
CA THR A 227 12.85 -15.99 -15.34
C THR A 227 11.84 -16.87 -16.08
N ASN A 228 10.55 -16.56 -15.97
CA ASN A 228 9.49 -17.27 -16.70
C ASN A 228 9.28 -16.74 -18.15
N LYS A 229 10.11 -15.81 -18.62
CA LYS A 229 10.05 -15.21 -19.97
C LYS A 229 8.68 -14.62 -20.33
N VAL A 230 8.00 -14.02 -19.35
CA VAL A 230 6.73 -13.34 -19.57
C VAL A 230 6.98 -11.97 -20.19
N GLU A 231 6.15 -11.59 -21.16
CA GLU A 231 6.22 -10.29 -21.84
C GLU A 231 6.26 -9.12 -20.84
N PHE A 232 7.12 -8.13 -21.14
CA PHE A 232 7.36 -6.98 -20.25
C PHE A 232 6.10 -6.16 -19.96
N VAL A 233 5.13 -6.18 -20.88
CA VAL A 233 3.82 -5.53 -20.71
C VAL A 233 3.09 -6.01 -19.45
N GLU A 234 3.24 -7.28 -19.07
CA GLU A 234 2.63 -7.78 -17.84
C GLU A 234 3.30 -7.21 -16.59
N PHE A 235 4.63 -7.07 -16.59
CA PHE A 235 5.33 -6.37 -15.51
C PHE A 235 4.95 -4.89 -15.45
N LYS A 236 4.70 -4.26 -16.60
CA LYS A 236 4.23 -2.87 -16.66
C LYS A 236 2.90 -2.67 -15.93
N LYS A 237 1.96 -3.61 -16.08
CA LYS A 237 0.69 -3.60 -15.34
C LYS A 237 0.92 -3.70 -13.83
N GLU A 238 1.91 -4.45 -13.37
CA GLU A 238 2.26 -4.52 -11.94
C GLU A 238 2.83 -3.19 -11.42
N ILE A 239 3.66 -2.50 -12.21
CA ILE A 239 4.15 -1.15 -11.90
C ILE A 239 2.97 -0.16 -11.79
N GLU A 240 2.04 -0.19 -12.74
CA GLU A 240 0.86 0.68 -12.73
C GLU A 240 -0.04 0.42 -11.51
N LYS A 241 -0.29 -0.85 -11.17
CA LYS A 241 -1.02 -1.23 -9.95
C LYS A 241 -0.33 -0.70 -8.69
N PHE A 242 1.00 -0.79 -8.62
CA PHE A 242 1.77 -0.24 -7.51
C PHE A 242 1.60 1.28 -7.40
N PHE A 243 1.73 2.01 -8.50
CA PHE A 243 1.55 3.47 -8.48
C PHE A 243 0.11 3.89 -8.14
N HIS A 244 -0.90 3.17 -8.63
CA HIS A 244 -2.28 3.42 -8.23
C HIS A 244 -2.44 3.32 -6.72
N ARG A 245 -1.88 2.27 -6.10
CA ARG A 245 -1.86 2.09 -4.65
C ARG A 245 -1.08 3.19 -3.94
N LEU A 246 0.07 3.61 -4.47
CA LEU A 246 0.85 4.72 -3.92
C LEU A 246 0.01 6.00 -3.79
N TYR A 247 -0.79 6.33 -4.81
CA TYR A 247 -1.60 7.55 -4.82
C TYR A 247 -2.83 7.52 -3.91
N GLU A 248 -3.13 6.37 -3.28
CA GLU A 248 -4.16 6.27 -2.24
C GLU A 248 -3.67 6.78 -0.86
N TYR A 249 -2.36 6.92 -0.67
CA TYR A 249 -1.76 7.41 0.58
C TYR A 249 -1.87 8.93 0.71
N GLU A 250 -1.67 9.42 1.94
CA GLU A 250 -1.62 10.86 2.21
C GLU A 250 -0.50 11.53 1.41
N LEU A 251 -0.80 12.70 0.85
CA LEU A 251 0.11 13.47 0.00
C LEU A 251 1.50 13.67 0.61
N VAL A 252 1.55 14.02 1.89
CA VAL A 252 2.80 14.25 2.63
C VAL A 252 3.63 12.97 2.78
N ASP A 253 3.00 11.81 2.93
CA ASP A 253 3.68 10.52 3.05
C ASP A 253 4.21 10.05 1.69
N VAL A 254 3.47 10.33 0.59
CA VAL A 254 3.96 10.06 -0.77
C VAL A 254 5.15 10.97 -1.11
N ASN A 255 5.08 12.26 -0.76
CA ASN A 255 6.19 13.18 -0.92
C ASN A 255 7.41 12.73 -0.11
N PHE A 256 7.23 12.29 1.13
CA PHE A 256 8.32 11.72 1.92
C PHE A 256 9.00 10.54 1.22
N LEU A 257 8.22 9.62 0.64
CA LEU A 257 8.75 8.50 -0.13
C LEU A 257 9.52 8.98 -1.37
N TYR A 258 8.96 9.89 -2.16
CA TYR A 258 9.63 10.48 -3.33
C TYR A 258 10.96 11.15 -2.99
N GLY A 259 10.99 11.91 -1.89
CA GLY A 259 12.17 12.62 -1.40
C GLY A 259 13.17 11.73 -0.66
N SER A 260 12.89 10.43 -0.49
CA SER A 260 13.80 9.52 0.19
C SER A 260 15.07 9.34 -0.62
N LYS A 261 16.22 9.55 0.03
CA LYS A 261 17.52 9.52 -0.65
C LYS A 261 17.91 8.10 -1.03
N ILE A 262 18.47 7.96 -2.22
CA ILE A 262 19.01 6.72 -2.75
C ILE A 262 20.30 7.03 -3.52
N LYS A 263 21.32 6.19 -3.38
CA LYS A 263 22.53 6.31 -4.20
C LYS A 263 22.23 5.69 -5.56
N TYR A 264 21.74 6.49 -6.51
CA TYR A 264 21.34 6.03 -7.84
C TYR A 264 21.98 6.92 -8.92
N LYS A 265 22.89 6.35 -9.73
CA LYS A 265 23.67 7.08 -10.74
C LYS A 265 24.40 8.32 -10.13
N GLN A 266 25.10 9.12 -10.95
CA GLN A 266 25.90 10.24 -10.43
C GLN A 266 25.08 11.47 -9.98
N ASN A 267 23.84 11.63 -10.48
CA ASN A 267 23.04 12.86 -10.32
C ASN A 267 21.56 12.60 -9.97
N GLU A 268 21.20 11.38 -9.56
CA GLU A 268 19.83 10.96 -9.27
C GLU A 268 19.73 10.46 -7.82
N GLU A 269 19.54 11.39 -6.89
CA GLU A 269 19.70 11.10 -5.46
C GLU A 269 18.39 10.69 -4.76
N TYR A 270 17.29 10.58 -5.47
CA TYR A 270 15.95 10.46 -4.88
C TYR A 270 15.19 9.25 -5.43
N LEU A 271 14.39 8.59 -4.59
CA LEU A 271 13.62 7.41 -4.96
C LEU A 271 12.64 7.68 -6.12
N VAL A 272 12.17 8.92 -6.24
CA VAL A 272 11.33 9.34 -7.37
C VAL A 272 12.03 9.19 -8.73
N ASP A 273 13.35 9.34 -8.81
CA ASP A 273 14.08 9.12 -10.06
C ASP A 273 14.02 7.65 -10.50
N LEU A 274 14.09 6.73 -9.54
CA LEU A 274 13.95 5.29 -9.78
C LEU A 274 12.51 4.95 -10.19
N PHE A 275 11.51 5.55 -9.55
CA PHE A 275 10.10 5.38 -9.96
C PHE A 275 9.84 5.89 -11.38
N ILE A 276 10.44 7.02 -11.76
CA ILE A 276 10.37 7.50 -13.14
C ILE A 276 11.01 6.49 -14.08
N ALA A 277 12.17 5.91 -13.74
CA ALA A 277 12.81 4.88 -14.57
C ALA A 277 11.92 3.64 -14.74
N LEU A 278 11.29 3.15 -13.67
CA LEU A 278 10.29 2.06 -13.73
C LEU A 278 9.12 2.43 -14.66
N HIS A 279 8.62 3.66 -14.55
CA HIS A 279 7.53 4.16 -15.39
C HIS A 279 7.92 4.36 -16.86
N THR A 280 9.16 4.69 -17.18
CA THR A 280 9.58 4.96 -18.58
C THR A 280 10.17 3.75 -19.29
N ALA A 281 10.59 2.72 -18.56
CA ALA A 281 11.24 1.55 -19.15
C ALA A 281 10.32 0.83 -20.16
N LYS A 282 10.94 0.32 -21.24
CA LYS A 282 10.28 -0.39 -22.35
C LYS A 282 10.58 -1.89 -22.36
N ASN A 283 11.55 -2.35 -21.59
CA ASN A 283 11.96 -3.76 -21.51
C ASN A 283 12.66 -4.08 -20.18
N TYR A 284 12.90 -5.37 -19.92
CA TYR A 284 13.59 -5.83 -18.69
C TYR A 284 15.04 -5.34 -18.61
N SER A 285 15.81 -5.36 -19.72
CA SER A 285 17.23 -4.98 -19.70
C SER A 285 17.48 -3.53 -19.26
N GLU A 286 16.50 -2.65 -19.45
CA GLU A 286 16.56 -1.26 -18.98
C GLU A 286 16.37 -1.10 -17.46
N LEU A 287 15.96 -2.17 -16.75
CA LEU A 287 15.59 -2.13 -15.33
C LEU A 287 16.45 -3.00 -14.40
N ASP A 288 17.33 -3.84 -14.92
CA ASP A 288 18.14 -4.74 -14.07
C ASP A 288 18.91 -3.98 -12.98
N TYR A 289 19.50 -2.83 -13.34
CA TYR A 289 20.23 -1.98 -12.39
C TYR A 289 19.29 -1.28 -11.40
N GLU A 290 18.17 -0.77 -11.88
CA GLU A 290 17.13 -0.07 -11.12
C GLU A 290 16.51 -0.99 -10.06
N ILE A 291 16.11 -2.21 -10.44
CA ILE A 291 15.51 -3.19 -9.52
C ILE A 291 16.52 -3.63 -8.47
N LYS A 292 17.78 -3.88 -8.86
CA LYS A 292 18.86 -4.20 -7.92
C LYS A 292 19.09 -3.06 -6.93
N THR A 293 19.11 -1.81 -7.41
CA THR A 293 19.30 -0.62 -6.57
C THR A 293 18.14 -0.44 -5.59
N LEU A 294 16.91 -0.64 -6.04
CA LEU A 294 15.71 -0.61 -5.21
C LEU A 294 15.77 -1.68 -4.11
N SER A 295 16.19 -2.89 -4.46
CA SER A 295 16.36 -4.00 -3.52
C SER A 295 17.39 -3.68 -2.43
N LYS A 296 18.55 -3.14 -2.83
CA LYS A 296 19.59 -2.66 -1.90
C LYS A 296 19.04 -1.59 -0.96
N TRP A 297 18.26 -0.64 -1.48
CA TRP A 297 17.66 0.43 -0.67
C TRP A 297 16.63 -0.10 0.33
N LEU A 298 15.75 -1.01 -0.08
CA LEU A 298 14.76 -1.64 0.81
C LEU A 298 15.43 -2.41 1.94
N PHE A 299 16.47 -3.18 1.64
CA PHE A 299 17.23 -3.94 2.64
C PHE A 299 17.97 -3.02 3.62
N LYS A 300 18.60 -1.94 3.12
CA LYS A 300 19.25 -0.94 3.98
C LYS A 300 18.27 -0.17 4.87
N TYR A 301 17.02 0.00 4.40
CA TYR A 301 15.97 0.61 5.22
C TYR A 301 15.52 -0.33 6.34
N ASN A 302 15.32 -1.62 6.03
CA ASN A 302 15.03 -2.65 7.02
C ASN A 302 15.41 -4.04 6.47
N PRO A 303 16.29 -4.81 7.13
CA PRO A 303 16.74 -6.13 6.66
C PRO A 303 15.62 -7.17 6.46
N ASP A 304 14.47 -7.01 7.13
CA ASP A 304 13.31 -7.89 6.92
C ASP A 304 12.63 -7.67 5.56
N LEU A 305 12.94 -6.56 4.88
CA LEU A 305 12.63 -6.36 3.47
C LEU A 305 13.72 -7.02 2.63
N LYS A 306 13.75 -8.36 2.67
CA LYS A 306 14.57 -9.21 1.79
C LYS A 306 13.67 -9.92 0.78
N ALA A 307 14.05 -9.86 -0.49
CA ALA A 307 13.42 -10.63 -1.55
C ALA A 307 13.83 -12.11 -1.47
N THR A 308 12.94 -13.00 -1.87
CA THR A 308 13.18 -14.45 -1.92
C THR A 308 13.89 -14.93 -3.20
N SER A 309 14.09 -14.03 -4.18
CA SER A 309 14.76 -14.30 -5.46
C SER A 309 16.24 -14.65 -5.28
N LYS A 310 16.69 -15.74 -5.88
CA LYS A 310 18.08 -16.25 -5.77
C LYS A 310 19.11 -15.28 -6.34
N GLU A 311 18.72 -14.49 -7.33
CA GLU A 311 19.51 -13.49 -8.05
C GLU A 311 20.00 -12.36 -7.13
N LEU A 312 19.26 -12.09 -6.04
CA LEU A 312 19.58 -11.06 -5.06
C LEU A 312 20.31 -11.59 -3.82
N GLU A 313 20.45 -12.91 -3.66
CA GLU A 313 21.17 -13.48 -2.52
C GLU A 313 22.62 -12.95 -2.37
N PRO A 314 23.47 -12.89 -3.42
CA PRO A 314 24.82 -12.33 -3.27
C PRO A 314 24.79 -10.83 -2.93
N VAL A 315 23.74 -10.13 -3.33
CA VAL A 315 23.54 -8.71 -3.02
C VAL A 315 23.26 -8.51 -1.54
N TYR A 316 22.44 -9.37 -0.95
CA TYR A 316 22.11 -9.29 0.46
C TYR A 316 23.27 -9.74 1.34
N GLN A 317 24.06 -10.73 0.92
CA GLN A 317 25.26 -11.15 1.64
C GLN A 317 26.28 -10.01 1.77
N GLU A 318 26.60 -9.34 0.65
CA GLU A 318 27.47 -8.14 0.63
C GLU A 318 26.99 -7.05 1.60
N LEU A 319 25.67 -6.87 1.72
CA LEU A 319 25.07 -5.84 2.57
C LEU A 319 24.98 -6.24 4.04
N SER A 320 24.74 -7.51 4.35
CA SER A 320 24.70 -8.00 5.73
C SER A 320 26.05 -7.82 6.42
N GLU A 321 27.15 -8.08 5.71
CA GLU A 321 28.52 -7.85 6.21
C GLU A 321 28.75 -6.36 6.56
N GLU A 322 28.17 -5.41 5.80
CA GLU A 322 28.24 -3.97 6.10
C GLU A 322 27.39 -3.54 7.32
N VAL A 323 26.33 -4.31 7.65
CA VAL A 323 25.36 -3.98 8.71
C VAL A 323 25.78 -4.60 10.05
N GLU A 324 26.32 -5.82 10.04
CA GLU A 324 26.78 -6.52 11.24
C GLU A 324 27.94 -5.80 11.95
N GLU A 325 28.72 -4.97 11.26
CA GLU A 325 29.76 -4.13 11.87
C GLU A 325 29.22 -2.96 12.72
N LYS A 326 27.90 -2.68 12.71
CA LYS A 326 27.32 -1.46 13.32
C LYS A 326 26.27 -1.67 14.40
N GLU A 327 25.74 -2.87 14.60
CA GLU A 327 24.72 -3.13 15.62
C GLU A 327 25.22 -4.14 16.66
N GLU A 328 25.47 -3.66 17.88
CA GLU A 328 25.42 -4.54 19.05
C GLU A 328 23.97 -5.01 19.22
N ALA A 329 23.77 -6.31 19.13
CA ALA A 329 22.46 -6.93 19.18
C ALA A 329 21.75 -6.64 20.53
N PHE A 330 20.77 -5.74 20.52
CA PHE A 330 19.81 -5.63 21.63
C PHE A 330 18.78 -6.74 21.49
N ILE A 331 19.04 -7.90 22.10
CA ILE A 331 18.14 -9.05 22.04
C ILE A 331 17.52 -9.28 23.44
N LYS A 332 16.19 -9.14 23.51
CA LYS A 332 15.38 -9.93 24.44
C LYS A 332 15.78 -11.39 24.21
N THR A 333 16.37 -12.06 25.19
CA THR A 333 16.95 -13.41 25.04
C THR A 333 16.10 -14.32 24.14
N ASP A 334 16.71 -14.87 23.09
CA ASP A 334 16.04 -15.73 22.10
C ASP A 334 15.26 -16.89 22.76
N ALA A 335 15.71 -17.33 23.94
CA ALA A 335 15.08 -18.35 24.76
C ALA A 335 13.63 -18.01 25.16
N PHE A 336 13.33 -16.79 25.61
CA PHE A 336 11.96 -16.42 25.97
C PHE A 336 11.02 -16.42 24.76
N ILE A 337 11.46 -15.84 23.65
CA ILE A 337 10.65 -15.78 22.41
C ILE A 337 10.41 -17.20 21.88
N ASN A 338 11.43 -18.06 21.90
CA ASN A 338 11.30 -19.45 21.46
C ASN A 338 10.42 -20.27 22.41
N CYS A 339 10.46 -20.02 23.72
CA CYS A 339 9.51 -20.59 24.68
C CYS A 339 8.07 -20.18 24.34
N CYS A 340 7.85 -18.91 24.04
CA CYS A 340 6.52 -18.43 23.68
C CYS A 340 6.01 -19.09 22.39
N LYS A 341 6.86 -19.19 21.36
CA LYS A 341 6.55 -19.92 20.11
C LYS A 341 6.29 -21.40 20.35
N LEU A 342 7.03 -22.04 21.25
CA LEU A 342 6.79 -23.43 21.66
C LEU A 342 5.37 -23.60 22.20
N ILE A 343 4.97 -22.78 23.17
CA ILE A 343 3.62 -22.82 23.77
C ILE A 343 2.55 -22.56 22.70
N VAL A 344 2.71 -21.52 21.88
CA VAL A 344 1.74 -21.22 20.81
C VAL A 344 1.63 -22.42 19.86
N SER A 345 2.75 -23.03 19.46
CA SER A 345 2.74 -24.21 18.58
C SER A 345 1.99 -25.40 19.16
N LEU A 346 1.99 -25.56 20.49
CA LEU A 346 1.26 -26.62 21.18
C LEU A 346 -0.25 -26.39 21.17
N PHE A 347 -0.71 -25.15 21.05
CA PHE A 347 -2.14 -24.82 20.96
C PHE A 347 -2.65 -24.65 19.53
N THR A 348 -1.77 -24.47 18.54
CA THR A 348 -2.16 -24.25 17.13
C THR A 348 -1.95 -25.47 16.24
N THR A 349 -1.12 -26.43 16.65
CA THR A 349 -0.86 -27.65 15.87
C THR A 349 -1.92 -28.70 16.16
N GLN A 350 -2.59 -29.21 15.13
CA GLN A 350 -3.47 -30.36 15.25
C GLN A 350 -2.63 -31.65 15.26
N PHE A 351 -2.60 -32.35 16.40
CA PHE A 351 -1.86 -33.59 16.55
C PHE A 351 -2.76 -34.80 16.31
N GLU A 352 -2.39 -35.64 15.35
CA GLU A 352 -3.01 -36.96 15.19
C GLU A 352 -2.44 -37.94 16.23
N LEU A 353 -3.28 -38.40 17.16
CA LEU A 353 -2.90 -39.33 18.23
C LEU A 353 -3.46 -40.74 17.96
N SER A 354 -2.64 -41.76 18.24
CA SER A 354 -3.08 -43.15 18.12
C SER A 354 -4.12 -43.49 19.20
N LEU A 355 -5.11 -44.32 18.85
CA LEU A 355 -6.22 -44.76 19.74
C LEU A 355 -5.76 -45.45 21.03
N LEU A 356 -4.50 -45.87 21.11
CA LEU A 356 -3.92 -46.60 22.25
C LEU A 356 -3.39 -45.68 23.38
N PHE A 357 -3.37 -44.36 23.18
CA PHE A 357 -3.03 -43.39 24.22
C PHE A 357 -4.26 -42.67 24.76
N THR A 358 -4.22 -42.34 26.05
CA THR A 358 -5.17 -41.42 26.67
C THR A 358 -5.00 -40.05 26.02
N GLN A 359 -6.01 -39.61 25.27
CA GLN A 359 -6.10 -38.23 24.81
C GLN A 359 -6.02 -37.32 26.03
N GLN A 360 -5.01 -36.44 26.07
CA GLN A 360 -4.86 -35.44 27.13
C GLN A 360 -5.20 -34.08 26.54
N THR A 361 -6.27 -33.48 27.05
CA THR A 361 -6.65 -32.12 26.72
C THR A 361 -5.98 -31.17 27.69
N SER A 362 -5.43 -30.08 27.16
CA SER A 362 -4.90 -28.99 27.94
C SER A 362 -5.55 -27.70 27.47
N SER A 363 -5.79 -26.78 28.40
CA SER A 363 -6.42 -25.50 28.11
C SER A 363 -5.53 -24.33 28.51
N LEU A 364 -5.58 -23.29 27.70
CA LEU A 364 -5.03 -21.98 27.95
C LEU A 364 -6.19 -20.99 27.87
N TRP A 365 -6.66 -20.56 29.04
CA TRP A 365 -7.82 -19.69 29.18
C TRP A 365 -9.07 -20.27 28.48
N ASP A 366 -9.48 -19.73 27.34
CA ASP A 366 -10.66 -20.16 26.58
C ASP A 366 -10.35 -21.07 25.38
N ILE A 367 -9.07 -21.37 25.16
CA ILE A 367 -8.54 -22.22 24.07
C ILE A 367 -8.15 -23.58 24.64
N GLU A 368 -8.48 -24.64 23.93
CA GLU A 368 -8.06 -26.01 24.26
C GLU A 368 -7.39 -26.68 23.06
N ASN A 369 -6.46 -27.59 23.35
CA ASN A 369 -5.94 -28.50 22.34
C ASN A 369 -5.69 -29.89 22.94
N THR A 370 -5.84 -30.91 22.09
CA THR A 370 -5.51 -32.29 22.43
C THR A 370 -4.06 -32.55 22.08
N VAL A 371 -3.25 -32.91 23.07
CA VAL A 371 -1.79 -33.05 22.93
C VAL A 371 -1.30 -34.44 23.30
N PHE A 372 -0.11 -34.78 22.82
CA PHE A 372 0.58 -36.03 23.20
C PHE A 372 1.21 -35.90 24.61
N PRO A 373 1.53 -37.01 25.29
CA PRO A 373 1.95 -37.01 26.71
C PRO A 373 3.16 -36.12 27.02
N GLU A 374 4.17 -36.09 26.16
CA GLU A 374 5.35 -35.25 26.36
C GLU A 374 5.00 -33.76 26.24
N ALA A 375 4.10 -33.40 25.32
CA ALA A 375 3.56 -32.04 25.21
C ALA A 375 2.69 -31.65 26.42
N TYR A 376 1.90 -32.59 26.95
CA TYR A 376 1.16 -32.35 28.19
C TYR A 376 2.12 -32.06 29.36
N THR A 377 3.21 -32.82 29.48
CA THR A 377 4.25 -32.59 30.49
C THR A 377 4.86 -31.19 30.35
N ILE A 378 5.16 -30.76 29.13
CA ILE A 378 5.62 -29.37 28.86
C ILE A 378 4.60 -28.35 29.38
N LEU A 379 3.32 -28.52 29.06
CA LEU A 379 2.27 -27.58 29.46
C LEU A 379 2.05 -27.57 30.98
N THR A 380 2.18 -28.69 31.68
CA THR A 380 2.07 -28.73 33.15
C THR A 380 3.14 -27.91 33.86
N VAL A 381 4.31 -27.75 33.25
CA VAL A 381 5.39 -26.89 33.77
C VAL A 381 5.14 -25.41 33.42
N LEU A 382 4.74 -25.13 32.18
CA LEU A 382 4.67 -23.76 31.67
C LEU A 382 3.38 -23.02 32.04
N LEU A 383 2.21 -23.67 32.00
CA LEU A 383 0.92 -23.00 32.25
C LEU A 383 0.82 -22.33 33.64
N PRO A 384 1.29 -22.94 34.75
CA PRO A 384 1.29 -22.26 36.05
C PRO A 384 2.17 -21.00 36.08
N LEU A 385 3.25 -20.98 35.32
CA LEU A 385 4.15 -19.82 35.22
C LEU A 385 3.51 -18.67 34.43
N ILE A 386 2.71 -19.00 33.42
CA ILE A 386 1.89 -18.03 32.67
C ILE A 386 0.82 -17.44 33.58
N ALA A 387 0.06 -18.27 34.30
CA ALA A 387 -0.97 -17.82 35.24
C ALA A 387 -0.41 -16.93 36.36
N ALA A 388 0.83 -17.20 36.80
CA ALA A 388 1.54 -16.39 37.79
C ALA A 388 2.25 -15.15 37.21
N ASN A 389 2.17 -14.91 35.89
CA ASN A 389 2.81 -13.80 35.18
C ASN A 389 4.35 -13.71 35.41
N LYS A 390 5.07 -14.83 35.26
CA LYS A 390 6.52 -14.94 35.53
C LYS A 390 7.36 -15.18 34.26
N PRO A 391 7.62 -14.15 33.43
CA PRO A 391 8.31 -14.32 32.14
C PRO A 391 9.75 -14.83 32.26
N LYS A 392 10.50 -14.42 33.30
CA LYS A 392 11.87 -14.92 33.55
C LYS A 392 11.91 -16.41 33.91
N ALA A 393 10.88 -16.89 34.61
CA ALA A 393 10.80 -18.32 34.96
C ALA A 393 10.47 -19.18 33.75
N LEU A 394 9.72 -18.66 32.76
CA LEU A 394 9.48 -19.34 31.49
C LEU A 394 10.77 -19.55 30.69
N GLU A 395 11.66 -18.57 30.71
CA GLU A 395 12.95 -18.65 30.04
C GLU A 395 13.81 -19.79 30.62
N THR A 396 13.95 -19.86 31.94
CA THR A 396 14.66 -20.95 32.61
C THR A 396 14.00 -22.30 32.35
N ALA A 397 12.67 -22.37 32.45
CA ALA A 397 11.92 -23.61 32.21
C ALA A 397 12.08 -24.10 30.76
N TYR A 398 12.20 -23.18 29.79
CA TYR A 398 12.42 -23.55 28.38
C TYR A 398 13.72 -24.32 28.18
N GLU A 399 14.82 -23.86 28.77
CA GLU A 399 16.11 -24.55 28.67
C GLU A 399 16.03 -25.97 29.23
N ASP A 400 15.39 -26.14 30.39
CA ASP A 400 15.15 -27.44 31.02
C ASP A 400 14.25 -28.33 30.14
N ILE A 401 13.19 -27.78 29.55
CA ILE A 401 12.28 -28.53 28.65
C ILE A 401 13.00 -29.00 27.38
N ILE A 402 13.82 -28.16 26.76
CA ILE A 402 14.60 -28.55 25.58
C ILE A 402 15.54 -29.71 25.94
N ARG A 403 16.27 -29.58 27.06
CA ARG A 403 17.26 -30.56 27.51
C ARG A 403 16.64 -31.88 27.95
N ASP A 404 15.56 -31.83 28.72
CA ASP A 404 15.05 -32.96 29.49
C ASP A 404 13.82 -33.62 28.82
N ILE A 405 13.13 -32.93 27.91
CA ILE A 405 11.94 -33.46 27.23
C ILE A 405 12.16 -33.56 25.71
N ILE A 406 12.49 -32.47 25.02
CA ILE A 406 12.54 -32.44 23.55
C ILE A 406 13.70 -33.29 23.00
N LEU A 407 14.92 -33.11 23.52
CA LEU A 407 16.09 -33.87 23.04
C LEU A 407 15.99 -35.38 23.33
N PRO A 408 15.56 -35.82 24.54
CA PRO A 408 15.39 -37.25 24.82
C PRO A 408 14.24 -37.88 24.04
N ALA A 409 13.08 -37.21 23.94
CA ALA A 409 11.93 -37.73 23.21
C ALA A 409 12.29 -38.04 21.75
N ARG A 410 13.04 -37.17 21.05
CA ARG A 410 13.46 -37.42 19.66
C ARG A 410 14.46 -38.57 19.51
N LYS A 411 15.36 -38.76 20.48
CA LYS A 411 16.35 -39.84 20.46
C LYS A 411 15.75 -41.22 20.76
N ASP A 412 14.52 -41.26 21.27
CA ASP A 412 13.80 -42.49 21.51
C ASP A 412 13.41 -43.17 20.18
N THR A 413 14.25 -44.11 19.74
CA THR A 413 13.97 -45.03 18.63
C THR A 413 13.36 -46.35 19.11
N GLY A 414 12.84 -46.39 20.34
CA GLY A 414 12.19 -47.56 20.90
C GLY A 414 11.00 -48.02 20.06
N TRP A 415 10.73 -49.33 20.10
CA TRP A 415 9.65 -49.96 19.33
C TRP A 415 8.29 -49.29 19.59
N PHE A 416 8.02 -48.87 20.83
CA PHE A 416 6.81 -48.14 21.19
C PHE A 416 6.75 -46.73 20.57
N ALA A 417 7.82 -45.94 20.58
CA ALA A 417 7.85 -44.61 19.98
C ALA A 417 7.66 -44.64 18.45
N CYS A 418 8.23 -45.65 17.79
CA CYS A 418 8.14 -45.85 16.33
C CYS A 418 6.73 -46.22 15.86
N PHE A 419 5.96 -46.96 16.66
CA PHE A 419 4.58 -47.37 16.31
C PHE A 419 3.51 -46.37 16.77
N THR A 420 3.82 -45.46 17.69
CA THR A 420 2.83 -44.59 18.33
C THR A 420 2.89 -43.12 17.90
N ARG A 421 4.04 -42.64 17.41
CA ARG A 421 4.19 -41.25 16.98
C ARG A 421 3.82 -41.07 15.51
N HIS A 422 2.78 -40.28 15.26
CA HIS A 422 2.38 -39.93 13.92
C HIS A 422 3.42 -39.03 13.24
N LYS A 423 3.43 -39.03 11.89
CA LYS A 423 4.39 -38.26 11.09
C LYS A 423 4.40 -36.77 11.43
N GLN A 424 3.24 -36.22 11.80
CA GLN A 424 3.10 -34.81 12.22
C GLN A 424 3.83 -34.50 13.53
N THR A 425 3.72 -35.37 14.54
CA THR A 425 4.42 -35.22 15.82
C THR A 425 5.94 -35.29 15.65
N ILE A 426 6.42 -36.20 14.80
CA ILE A 426 7.85 -36.31 14.47
C ILE A 426 8.34 -35.01 13.80
N ARG A 427 7.60 -34.53 12.80
CA ARG A 427 7.89 -33.27 12.12
C ARG A 427 7.91 -32.08 13.10
N TRP A 428 6.96 -32.03 14.03
CA TRP A 428 6.90 -30.99 15.06
C TRP A 428 8.16 -31.00 15.94
N PHE A 429 8.60 -32.16 16.43
CA PHE A 429 9.83 -32.27 17.23
C PHE A 429 11.08 -31.79 16.47
N ASP A 430 11.21 -32.15 15.19
CA ASP A 430 12.35 -31.71 14.37
C ASP A 430 12.36 -30.18 14.20
N LEU A 431 11.20 -29.57 13.94
CA LEU A 431 11.08 -28.12 13.76
C LEU A 431 11.30 -27.34 15.05
N VAL A 432 10.80 -27.84 16.19
CA VAL A 432 11.00 -27.23 17.51
C VAL A 432 12.48 -27.26 17.90
N ARG A 433 13.16 -28.40 17.72
CA ARG A 433 14.59 -28.53 18.01
C ARG A 433 15.43 -27.51 17.23
N ASP A 434 15.13 -27.37 15.95
CA ASP A 434 15.89 -26.48 15.06
C ASP A 434 15.40 -25.02 15.15
N CYS A 435 14.48 -24.71 16.08
CA CYS A 435 13.85 -23.40 16.26
C CYS A 435 13.14 -22.86 14.99
N LYS A 436 12.68 -23.76 14.12
CA LYS A 436 12.01 -23.48 12.84
C LYS A 436 10.49 -23.37 12.98
N TYR A 437 10.03 -22.55 13.94
CA TYR A 437 8.61 -22.36 14.25
C TYR A 437 7.81 -21.72 13.10
N ASN A 438 8.46 -20.93 12.25
CA ASN A 438 7.85 -20.37 11.03
C ASN A 438 7.37 -21.45 10.05
N GLU A 439 8.03 -22.61 9.98
CA GLU A 439 7.59 -23.74 9.16
C GLU A 439 6.36 -24.45 9.75
N LEU A 440 6.04 -24.19 11.02
CA LEU A 440 4.79 -24.58 11.69
C LEU A 440 3.70 -23.49 11.56
N GLY A 441 3.99 -22.37 10.88
CA GLY A 441 3.09 -21.22 10.82
C GLY A 441 3.00 -20.42 12.13
N VAL A 442 3.95 -20.62 13.05
CA VAL A 442 3.91 -20.05 14.40
C VAL A 442 4.84 -18.85 14.50
N TYR A 443 4.29 -17.75 14.99
CA TYR A 443 4.99 -16.49 15.20
C TYR A 443 4.70 -15.93 16.59
N TRP A 444 5.61 -15.08 17.08
CA TRP A 444 5.41 -14.37 18.33
C TRP A 444 5.63 -12.88 18.11
N PHE A 445 4.59 -12.10 18.40
CA PHE A 445 4.62 -10.65 18.33
C PHE A 445 3.86 -10.04 19.52
N GLU A 446 4.33 -8.87 19.96
CA GLU A 446 3.61 -8.07 20.94
C GLU A 446 2.25 -7.62 20.34
N PRO A 447 1.12 -7.80 21.05
CA PRO A 447 -0.21 -7.51 20.52
C PRO A 447 -0.41 -6.07 20.03
N GLU A 448 0.24 -5.09 20.65
CA GLU A 448 0.15 -3.69 20.23
C GLU A 448 0.78 -3.49 18.84
N ARG A 449 1.90 -4.19 18.58
CA ARG A 449 2.57 -4.19 17.28
C ARG A 449 1.70 -4.85 16.22
N LEU A 450 1.10 -6.00 16.55
CA LEU A 450 0.12 -6.68 15.68
C LEU A 450 -1.04 -5.76 15.34
N PHE A 451 -1.64 -5.14 16.37
CA PHE A 451 -2.79 -4.26 16.21
C PHE A 451 -2.47 -3.07 15.28
N ASN A 452 -1.32 -2.43 15.49
CA ASN A 452 -0.87 -1.33 14.65
C ASN A 452 -0.64 -1.77 13.19
N ALA A 453 0.00 -2.92 12.97
CA ALA A 453 0.24 -3.45 11.63
C ALA A 453 -1.07 -3.80 10.90
N LEU A 454 -2.03 -4.42 11.59
CA LEU A 454 -3.34 -4.77 11.05
C LEU A 454 -4.18 -3.55 10.65
N LEU A 455 -4.07 -2.43 11.39
CA LEU A 455 -4.71 -1.17 11.00
C LEU A 455 -4.10 -0.57 9.73
N LEU A 456 -2.80 -0.80 9.50
CA LEU A 456 -2.06 -0.34 8.34
C LEU A 456 -2.16 -1.30 7.15
N PHE A 457 -2.59 -2.55 7.37
CA PHE A 457 -2.69 -3.58 6.35
C PHE A 457 -3.81 -3.26 5.36
N ASN A 458 -3.42 -2.69 4.22
CA ASN A 458 -4.34 -2.32 3.16
C ASN A 458 -4.47 -3.47 2.15
N THR A 459 -5.68 -4.00 2.00
CA THR A 459 -6.02 -5.02 0.99
C THR A 459 -7.32 -4.64 0.31
N ASN A 460 -7.44 -4.94 -0.98
CA ASN A 460 -8.69 -4.76 -1.72
C ASN A 460 -9.67 -5.92 -1.51
N ASN A 461 -9.26 -7.00 -0.84
CA ASN A 461 -10.09 -8.17 -0.60
C ASN A 461 -11.01 -7.98 0.63
N ASP A 462 -12.32 -7.92 0.41
CA ASP A 462 -13.30 -7.67 1.48
C ASP A 462 -13.41 -8.81 2.50
N ALA A 463 -13.15 -10.07 2.10
CA ALA A 463 -13.11 -11.19 3.04
C ALA A 463 -11.92 -11.06 4.00
N VAL A 464 -10.76 -10.66 3.48
CA VAL A 464 -9.57 -10.39 4.31
C VAL A 464 -9.82 -9.18 5.21
N LYS A 465 -10.40 -8.08 4.70
CA LYS A 465 -10.78 -6.92 5.53
C LYS A 465 -11.70 -7.33 6.68
N THR A 466 -12.69 -8.16 6.41
CA THR A 466 -13.66 -8.62 7.42
C THR A 466 -12.95 -9.45 8.50
N ARG A 467 -12.13 -10.40 8.08
CA ARG A 467 -11.32 -11.22 8.97
C ARG A 467 -10.35 -10.37 9.82
N THR A 468 -9.69 -9.38 9.22
CA THR A 468 -8.84 -8.42 9.95
C THR A 468 -9.63 -7.63 10.98
N ASN A 469 -10.85 -7.17 10.65
CA ASN A 469 -11.67 -6.45 11.62
C ASN A 469 -12.10 -7.34 12.79
N HIS A 470 -12.48 -8.60 12.53
CA HIS A 470 -12.80 -9.56 13.60
C HIS A 470 -11.59 -9.81 14.50
N PHE A 471 -10.41 -10.03 13.93
CA PHE A 471 -9.21 -10.25 14.74
C PHE A 471 -8.82 -9.00 15.56
N LEU A 472 -9.00 -7.80 15.02
CA LEU A 472 -8.85 -6.55 15.80
C LEU A 472 -9.86 -6.47 16.96
N ASP A 473 -11.11 -6.89 16.74
CA ASP A 473 -12.12 -6.97 17.80
C ASP A 473 -11.73 -8.02 18.86
N ASP A 474 -11.17 -9.17 18.45
CA ASP A 474 -10.70 -10.22 19.38
C ASP A 474 -9.53 -9.74 20.25
N ILE A 475 -8.61 -8.92 19.70
CA ILE A 475 -7.54 -8.28 20.48
C ILE A 475 -8.14 -7.31 21.51
N ILE A 476 -9.08 -6.45 21.08
CA ILE A 476 -9.76 -5.52 22.00
C ILE A 476 -10.48 -6.28 23.10
N GLN A 477 -11.23 -7.33 22.75
CA GLN A 477 -11.94 -8.15 23.72
C GLN A 477 -10.96 -8.77 24.72
N THR A 478 -9.82 -9.28 24.25
CA THR A 478 -8.77 -9.86 25.13
C THR A 478 -8.23 -8.84 26.13
N TYR A 479 -7.89 -7.65 25.65
CA TYR A 479 -7.32 -6.59 26.49
C TYR A 479 -8.35 -5.89 27.38
N ALA A 480 -9.64 -6.08 27.12
CA ALA A 480 -10.74 -5.63 27.98
C ALA A 480 -10.95 -6.51 29.23
N GLN A 481 -10.34 -7.69 29.28
CA GLN A 481 -10.50 -8.62 30.40
C GLN A 481 -9.54 -8.29 31.54
N ASP A 482 -9.98 -8.61 32.77
CA ASP A 482 -9.15 -8.57 33.97
C ASP A 482 -8.30 -9.84 34.10
N GLU A 483 -7.38 -10.01 33.15
CA GLU A 483 -6.39 -11.09 33.12
C GLU A 483 -4.97 -10.53 33.11
N ASN A 484 -4.00 -11.36 33.49
CA ASN A 484 -2.60 -10.94 33.46
C ASN A 484 -2.09 -10.73 32.02
N GLU A 485 -1.12 -9.83 31.85
CA GLU A 485 -0.61 -9.43 30.53
C GLU A 485 -0.05 -10.60 29.73
N LEU A 486 0.67 -11.52 30.36
CA LEU A 486 1.25 -12.66 29.68
C LEU A 486 0.17 -13.61 29.12
N MET A 487 -0.91 -13.85 29.88
CA MET A 487 -2.07 -14.62 29.42
C MET A 487 -2.74 -13.97 28.21
N LYS A 488 -2.95 -12.64 28.26
CA LYS A 488 -3.49 -11.86 27.13
C LYS A 488 -2.61 -11.98 25.89
N GLN A 489 -1.30 -11.87 26.04
CA GLN A 489 -0.34 -12.00 24.93
C GLN A 489 -0.38 -13.39 24.29
N PHE A 490 -0.44 -14.46 25.08
CA PHE A 490 -0.55 -15.82 24.55
C PHE A 490 -1.86 -16.03 23.79
N ARG A 491 -3.00 -15.63 24.36
CA ARG A 491 -4.29 -15.74 23.67
C ARG A 491 -4.26 -15.03 22.30
N VAL A 492 -3.77 -13.80 22.25
CA VAL A 492 -3.66 -13.05 20.98
C VAL A 492 -2.77 -13.76 19.97
N ASN A 493 -1.62 -14.32 20.37
CA ASN A 493 -0.71 -14.99 19.43
C ASN A 493 -1.23 -16.35 18.94
N VAL A 494 -2.02 -17.08 19.75
CA VAL A 494 -2.72 -18.28 19.29
C VAL A 494 -3.78 -17.91 18.25
N LEU A 495 -4.64 -16.94 18.55
CA LEU A 495 -5.64 -16.42 17.60
C LEU A 495 -4.99 -15.83 16.33
N PHE A 496 -3.81 -15.22 16.46
CA PHE A 496 -3.06 -14.72 15.31
C PHE A 496 -2.64 -15.84 14.37
N SER A 497 -2.20 -16.99 14.90
CA SER A 497 -1.82 -18.15 14.09
C SER A 497 -3.03 -18.71 13.33
N GLU A 498 -4.19 -18.79 13.98
CA GLU A 498 -5.46 -19.17 13.31
C GLU A 498 -5.89 -18.15 12.25
N PHE A 499 -5.70 -16.85 12.53
CA PHE A 499 -5.94 -15.78 11.59
C PHE A 499 -5.07 -15.94 10.33
N LEU A 500 -3.77 -16.19 10.50
CA LEU A 500 -2.82 -16.41 9.39
C LEU A 500 -3.17 -17.63 8.55
N ASN A 501 -3.62 -18.74 9.16
CA ASN A 501 -4.03 -19.95 8.45
C ASN A 501 -5.19 -19.72 7.47
N GLY A 502 -5.99 -18.69 7.68
CA GLY A 502 -7.07 -18.30 6.76
C GLY A 502 -6.70 -17.26 5.71
N LEU A 503 -5.43 -16.85 5.63
CA LEU A 503 -4.92 -15.96 4.60
C LEU A 503 -4.26 -16.75 3.46
N SER A 504 -4.22 -16.17 2.26
CA SER A 504 -3.33 -16.69 1.21
C SER A 504 -1.87 -16.44 1.57
N GLU A 505 -0.97 -17.25 1.05
CA GLU A 505 0.49 -17.12 1.24
C GLU A 505 1.00 -15.71 0.94
N HIS A 506 0.45 -15.09 -0.12
CA HIS A 506 0.72 -13.71 -0.50
C HIS A 506 0.36 -12.71 0.59
N HIS A 507 -0.88 -12.76 1.11
CA HIS A 507 -1.33 -11.85 2.18
C HIS A 507 -0.58 -12.10 3.49
N CYS A 508 -0.27 -13.36 3.80
CA CYS A 508 0.51 -13.75 4.98
C CYS A 508 1.92 -13.13 4.93
N THR A 509 2.64 -13.33 3.82
CA THR A 509 3.99 -12.79 3.63
C THR A 509 4.00 -11.26 3.73
N HIS A 510 3.03 -10.60 3.11
CA HIS A 510 2.90 -9.14 3.15
C HIS A 510 2.65 -8.61 4.57
N LEU A 511 1.71 -9.23 5.30
CA LEU A 511 1.41 -8.85 6.67
C LEU A 511 2.59 -9.09 7.61
N LEU A 512 3.27 -10.23 7.49
CA LEU A 512 4.45 -10.53 8.31
C LEU A 512 5.57 -9.51 8.08
N ARG A 513 5.85 -9.13 6.82
CA ARG A 513 6.78 -8.03 6.51
C ARG A 513 6.33 -6.72 7.16
N LEU A 514 5.05 -6.37 7.04
CA LEU A 514 4.51 -5.14 7.63
C LEU A 514 4.60 -5.11 9.16
N ILE A 515 4.31 -6.21 9.84
CA ILE A 515 4.45 -6.32 11.31
C ILE A 515 5.88 -5.99 11.72
N LYS A 516 6.87 -6.56 11.02
CA LYS A 516 8.29 -6.33 11.28
C LYS A 516 8.77 -4.90 11.00
N LEU A 517 8.07 -4.17 10.13
CA LEU A 517 8.33 -2.74 9.90
C LEU A 517 7.72 -1.82 10.96
N CYS A 518 6.76 -2.30 11.75
CA CYS A 518 6.14 -1.48 12.78
C CYS A 518 7.07 -1.34 13.99
N ASP A 519 7.30 -0.10 14.39
CA ASP A 519 8.00 0.27 15.62
C ASP A 519 7.15 -0.09 16.85
N LEU A 520 7.75 -0.82 17.80
CA LEU A 520 7.04 -1.34 18.97
C LEU A 520 6.69 -0.23 19.97
N ASP A 521 7.57 0.74 20.19
CA ASP A 521 7.37 1.79 21.18
C ASP A 521 6.27 2.75 20.73
N ILE A 522 6.27 3.09 19.43
CA ILE A 522 5.19 3.86 18.81
C ILE A 522 3.88 3.07 18.86
N ALA A 523 3.90 1.76 18.62
CA ALA A 523 2.71 0.93 18.66
C ALA A 523 2.11 0.86 20.07
N LYS A 524 2.93 0.67 21.11
CA LYS A 524 2.52 0.69 22.52
C LYS A 524 1.94 2.05 22.91
N PHE A 525 2.64 3.14 22.59
CA PHE A 525 2.17 4.50 22.87
C PHE A 525 0.81 4.79 22.22
N ARG A 526 0.56 4.27 21.01
CA ARG A 526 -0.68 4.52 20.26
C ARG A 526 -1.78 3.49 20.49
N PHE A 527 -1.54 2.45 21.29
CA PHE A 527 -2.42 1.28 21.36
C PHE A 527 -3.87 1.65 21.70
N LEU A 528 -4.11 2.36 22.81
CA LEU A 528 -5.45 2.77 23.22
C LEU A 528 -6.14 3.70 22.21
N SER A 529 -5.39 4.66 21.66
CA SER A 529 -5.90 5.54 20.59
C SER A 529 -6.30 4.72 19.36
N ASN A 530 -5.52 3.69 19.00
CA ASN A 530 -5.78 2.82 17.88
C ASN A 530 -7.02 1.94 18.12
N CYS A 531 -7.19 1.38 19.32
CA CYS A 531 -8.41 0.67 19.70
C CYS A 531 -9.64 1.59 19.60
N SER A 532 -9.55 2.80 20.16
CA SER A 532 -10.61 3.80 20.07
C SER A 532 -10.95 4.18 18.61
N LYS A 533 -9.95 4.36 17.75
CA LYS A 533 -10.16 4.60 16.30
C LYS A 533 -10.88 3.43 15.63
N HIS A 534 -10.54 2.19 15.98
CA HIS A 534 -11.18 0.99 15.41
C HIS A 534 -12.63 0.86 15.87
N ILE A 535 -12.91 0.99 17.16
CA ILE A 535 -14.28 0.95 17.71
C ILE A 535 -15.15 2.03 17.06
N ASN A 536 -14.67 3.27 16.97
CA ASN A 536 -15.36 4.36 16.28
C ASN A 536 -15.67 4.02 14.81
N LYS A 537 -14.72 3.41 14.11
CA LYS A 537 -14.87 3.00 12.71
C LYS A 537 -15.93 1.91 12.57
N GLN A 538 -15.98 0.91 13.46
CA GLN A 538 -17.03 -0.11 13.43
C GLN A 538 -18.41 0.46 13.78
N ALA A 539 -18.51 1.28 14.83
CA ALA A 539 -19.76 1.95 15.19
C ALA A 539 -20.32 2.81 14.04
N SER A 540 -19.44 3.54 13.34
CA SER A 540 -19.81 4.33 12.17
C SER A 540 -20.31 3.46 11.02
N ARG A 541 -19.66 2.32 10.76
CA ARG A 541 -20.11 1.35 9.74
C ARG A 541 -21.47 0.75 10.05
N LEU A 542 -21.75 0.44 11.32
CA LEU A 542 -23.06 -0.07 11.75
C LEU A 542 -24.19 0.98 11.59
N CYS A 543 -23.84 2.26 11.58
CA CYS A 543 -24.77 3.37 11.36
C CYS A 543 -25.05 3.67 9.87
N GLN A 544 -24.19 3.21 8.96
CA GLN A 544 -24.39 3.37 7.52
C GLN A 544 -25.55 2.47 7.08
N THR A 545 -26.58 3.09 6.51
CA THR A 545 -27.65 2.37 5.82
C THR A 545 -27.05 1.71 4.59
N ILE A 546 -27.17 0.38 4.49
CA ILE A 546 -27.13 -0.29 3.19
C ILE A 546 -28.39 0.19 2.48
N GLU A 547 -28.32 1.32 1.78
CA GLU A 547 -29.34 1.65 0.81
C GLU A 547 -29.30 0.53 -0.22
N SER A 548 -30.33 -0.32 -0.20
CA SER A 548 -30.71 -1.11 -1.38
C SER A 548 -30.92 -0.08 -2.48
N SER A 549 -29.94 0.04 -3.36
CA SER A 549 -30.00 0.92 -4.51
C SER A 549 -31.19 0.52 -5.37
N SER A 550 -32.28 1.28 -5.24
CA SER A 550 -33.12 1.52 -6.42
C SER A 550 -32.20 2.12 -7.49
N PRO A 551 -32.26 1.68 -8.75
CA PRO A 551 -31.33 2.12 -9.78
C PRO A 551 -31.59 3.59 -10.13
N CYS A 552 -30.99 4.50 -9.38
CA CYS A 552 -30.87 5.89 -9.77
C CYS A 552 -29.62 6.02 -10.63
N PHE A 553 -29.83 6.35 -11.91
CA PHE A 553 -28.79 6.51 -12.94
C PHE A 553 -27.71 7.57 -12.62
N PHE A 554 -27.83 8.29 -11.50
CA PHE A 554 -26.84 9.24 -11.01
C PHE A 554 -26.74 9.26 -9.47
N SER A 555 -26.47 8.12 -8.84
CA SER A 555 -25.99 8.14 -7.45
C SER A 555 -24.45 8.22 -7.44
N MET A 556 -23.93 9.44 -7.28
CA MET A 556 -22.55 9.63 -6.81
C MET A 556 -22.40 8.84 -5.50
N PRO A 557 -21.36 8.00 -5.33
CA PRO A 557 -21.08 7.42 -4.03
C PRO A 557 -20.71 8.58 -3.11
N GLN A 558 -21.67 9.01 -2.28
CA GLN A 558 -21.36 9.90 -1.17
C GLN A 558 -20.37 9.13 -0.29
N LYS A 559 -19.09 9.50 -0.33
CA LYS A 559 -18.17 9.25 0.79
C LYS A 559 -18.80 9.97 1.98
N GLY A 560 -19.68 9.27 2.71
CA GLY A 560 -20.31 9.81 3.90
C GLY A 560 -19.23 10.34 4.82
N ASP A 561 -19.36 11.60 5.21
CA ASP A 561 -18.46 12.21 6.19
C ASP A 561 -18.33 11.25 7.38
N LYS A 562 -17.09 10.94 7.76
CA LYS A 562 -16.79 10.14 8.94
C LYS A 562 -17.21 10.94 10.17
N VAL A 563 -18.49 10.89 10.52
CA VAL A 563 -18.99 11.46 11.79
C VAL A 563 -18.29 10.69 12.91
N LYS A 564 -17.37 11.34 13.61
CA LYS A 564 -16.81 10.80 14.85
C LYS A 564 -17.95 10.78 15.87
N LEU A 565 -18.58 9.62 16.03
CA LEU A 565 -19.73 9.43 16.92
C LEU A 565 -19.34 9.69 18.38
N PHE A 566 -18.12 9.33 18.76
CA PHE A 566 -17.67 9.49 20.14
C PHE A 566 -16.41 10.36 20.25
N LYS A 567 -16.30 11.10 21.35
CA LYS A 567 -15.13 11.91 21.73
C LYS A 567 -14.82 11.63 23.20
N PHE A 568 -13.69 10.99 23.48
CA PHE A 568 -13.26 10.69 24.85
C PHE A 568 -11.96 11.41 25.19
N SER A 569 -11.75 11.62 26.50
CA SER A 569 -10.44 11.87 27.10
C SER A 569 -9.58 10.60 27.15
N GLU A 570 -8.32 10.71 27.57
CA GLU A 570 -7.40 9.58 27.67
C GLU A 570 -7.92 8.51 28.65
N ALA A 571 -8.31 7.35 28.12
CA ALA A 571 -8.63 6.17 28.92
C ALA A 571 -7.34 5.55 29.49
N LYS A 572 -7.44 4.91 30.65
CA LYS A 572 -6.29 4.25 31.31
C LYS A 572 -5.96 2.90 30.67
N ASP A 573 -7.00 2.16 30.28
CA ASP A 573 -6.91 0.81 29.72
C ASP A 573 -8.11 0.55 28.78
N VAL A 574 -8.11 -0.62 28.13
CA VAL A 574 -9.16 -1.00 27.16
C VAL A 574 -10.51 -1.27 27.87
N GLN A 575 -10.49 -1.78 29.10
CA GLN A 575 -11.70 -2.09 29.86
C GLN A 575 -12.47 -0.82 30.22
N SER A 576 -11.80 0.15 30.84
CA SER A 576 -12.35 1.48 31.14
C SER A 576 -12.82 2.19 29.88
N MET A 577 -12.07 2.09 28.78
CA MET A 577 -12.50 2.62 27.49
C MET A 577 -13.84 2.03 27.02
N ILE A 578 -14.03 0.71 27.08
CA ILE A 578 -15.31 0.08 26.67
C ILE A 578 -16.47 0.51 27.57
N VAL A 579 -16.24 0.66 28.88
CA VAL A 579 -17.24 1.20 29.81
C VAL A 579 -17.62 2.62 29.43
N ASP A 580 -16.64 3.47 29.11
CA ASP A 580 -16.88 4.84 28.66
C ASP A 580 -17.72 4.88 27.37
N TYR A 581 -17.42 4.02 26.39
CA TYR A 581 -18.24 3.87 25.18
C TYR A 581 -19.68 3.48 25.48
N LYS A 582 -19.89 2.54 26.39
CA LYS A 582 -21.24 2.09 26.79
C LYS A 582 -22.01 3.22 27.48
N ASN A 583 -21.36 3.99 28.35
CA ASN A 583 -21.98 5.12 29.04
C ASN A 583 -22.38 6.25 28.07
N HIS A 584 -21.46 6.63 27.16
CA HIS A 584 -21.72 7.71 26.19
C HIS A 584 -22.69 7.29 25.09
N LEU A 585 -22.90 5.99 24.83
CA LEU A 585 -23.88 5.54 23.83
C LEU A 585 -25.29 6.05 24.15
N TYR A 586 -25.65 6.14 25.43
CA TYR A 586 -26.96 6.64 25.87
C TYR A 586 -27.12 8.16 25.74
N GLU A 587 -26.01 8.88 25.56
CA GLU A 587 -26.01 10.34 25.34
C GLU A 587 -26.18 10.68 23.84
N LEU A 588 -26.00 9.72 22.95
CA LEU A 588 -26.12 9.93 21.51
C LEU A 588 -27.57 9.95 21.04
N THR A 589 -27.98 11.03 20.40
CA THR A 589 -29.24 11.09 19.63
C THR A 589 -29.12 10.30 18.33
N LEU A 590 -29.40 9.00 18.39
CA LEU A 590 -29.47 8.09 17.25
C LEU A 590 -30.82 7.36 17.20
N ASP A 591 -31.19 6.87 16.02
CA ASP A 591 -32.35 5.97 15.86
C ASP A 591 -32.18 4.69 16.70
N ALA A 592 -33.28 4.21 17.29
CA ALA A 592 -33.27 3.08 18.24
C ALA A 592 -32.63 1.83 17.64
N LYS A 593 -32.86 1.54 16.34
CA LYS A 593 -32.30 0.37 15.66
C LYS A 593 -30.80 0.49 15.43
N LYS A 594 -30.29 1.70 15.24
CA LYS A 594 -28.84 1.96 15.12
C LYS A 594 -28.16 1.88 16.49
N LEU A 595 -28.82 2.41 17.52
CA LEU A 595 -28.35 2.34 18.90
C LEU A 595 -28.25 0.89 19.38
N GLU A 596 -29.26 0.06 19.10
CA GLU A 596 -29.25 -1.37 19.41
C GLU A 596 -28.08 -2.10 18.73
N LYS A 597 -27.82 -1.84 17.44
CA LYS A 597 -26.68 -2.43 16.73
C LYS A 597 -25.33 -2.08 17.36
N ILE A 598 -25.14 -0.80 17.73
CA ILE A 598 -23.90 -0.36 18.38
C ILE A 598 -23.81 -0.97 19.79
N SER A 599 -24.91 -1.00 20.53
CA SER A 599 -24.98 -1.62 21.86
C SER A 599 -24.58 -3.10 21.80
N ASN A 600 -25.14 -3.86 20.87
CA ASN A 600 -24.80 -5.28 20.67
C ASN A 600 -23.32 -5.47 20.30
N TYR A 601 -22.75 -4.58 19.49
CA TYR A 601 -21.32 -4.62 19.18
C TYR A 601 -20.45 -4.32 20.42
N LEU A 602 -20.73 -3.24 21.15
CA LEU A 602 -20.01 -2.88 22.38
C LEU A 602 -20.17 -3.94 23.48
N PHE A 603 -21.33 -4.59 23.54
CA PHE A 603 -21.57 -5.72 24.42
C PHE A 603 -20.67 -6.89 24.04
N LYS A 604 -20.64 -7.29 22.76
CA LYS A 604 -19.79 -8.38 22.26
C LYS A 604 -18.32 -8.17 22.59
N ILE A 605 -17.75 -7.01 22.26
CA ILE A 605 -16.31 -6.75 22.50
C ILE A 605 -15.97 -6.56 23.98
N GLY A 606 -16.96 -6.28 24.83
CA GLY A 606 -16.80 -6.16 26.27
C GLY A 606 -17.28 -7.37 27.06
N GLN A 607 -17.69 -8.46 26.40
CA GLN A 607 -18.23 -9.65 27.06
C GLN A 607 -17.08 -10.43 27.73
N PRO A 608 -17.30 -10.95 28.96
CA PRO A 608 -16.32 -11.81 29.62
C PRO A 608 -15.93 -13.02 28.78
N ILE A 609 -14.63 -13.28 28.69
CA ILE A 609 -14.09 -14.49 28.05
C ILE A 609 -14.05 -15.61 29.09
N LEU A 610 -14.91 -16.61 28.90
CA LEU A 610 -15.02 -17.76 29.80
C LEU A 610 -13.91 -18.78 29.53
N SER A 611 -13.28 -19.29 30.58
CA SER A 611 -12.34 -20.42 30.47
C SER A 611 -13.04 -21.68 29.98
N VAL A 612 -12.28 -22.65 29.45
CA VAL A 612 -12.82 -23.95 29.01
C VAL A 612 -13.64 -24.63 30.12
N THR A 613 -13.11 -24.66 31.34
CA THR A 613 -13.81 -25.20 32.52
C THR A 613 -15.08 -24.43 32.88
N GLN A 614 -15.10 -23.09 32.72
CA GLN A 614 -16.29 -22.29 32.93
C GLN A 614 -17.34 -22.54 31.84
N LYS A 615 -16.93 -22.74 30.58
CA LYS A 615 -17.83 -23.11 29.48
C LYS A 615 -18.48 -24.48 29.74
N GLU A 616 -17.70 -25.48 30.14
CA GLU A 616 -18.19 -26.83 30.49
C GLU A 616 -19.17 -26.81 31.68
N ASN A 617 -18.88 -26.00 32.70
CA ASN A 617 -19.78 -25.81 33.85
C ASN A 617 -21.08 -25.08 33.44
N ALA A 618 -21.01 -24.17 32.47
CA ALA A 618 -22.17 -23.47 31.95
C ALA A 618 -23.05 -24.37 31.06
N THR A 619 -22.46 -25.28 30.28
CA THR A 619 -23.20 -26.23 29.42
C THR A 619 -23.77 -27.42 30.17
N SER A 620 -23.15 -27.82 31.30
CA SER A 620 -23.63 -28.91 32.15
C SER A 620 -24.75 -28.52 33.12
N CYS A 621 -25.08 -27.22 33.23
CA CYS A 621 -26.24 -26.73 33.97
C CYS A 621 -27.47 -26.63 33.05
N ASP A 622 -28.42 -27.56 33.15
CA ASP A 622 -29.75 -27.54 32.48
C ASP A 622 -30.70 -26.41 32.98
N ARG A 623 -30.16 -25.37 33.61
CA ARG A 623 -30.89 -24.15 33.97
C ARG A 623 -30.25 -22.99 33.23
N PRO A 624 -31.02 -22.01 32.71
CA PRO A 624 -30.45 -20.81 32.13
C PRO A 624 -29.56 -20.17 33.19
N VAL A 625 -28.25 -20.29 33.01
CA VAL A 625 -27.27 -19.75 33.93
C VAL A 625 -27.48 -18.25 33.90
N LEU A 626 -27.91 -17.69 35.03
CA LEU A 626 -28.01 -16.26 35.24
C LEU A 626 -26.77 -15.59 34.64
N ASN A 627 -27.00 -14.62 33.75
CA ASN A 627 -26.00 -13.64 33.36
C ASN A 627 -25.25 -13.19 34.63
N TYR A 628 -24.01 -13.64 34.80
CA TYR A 628 -23.21 -13.41 36.00
C TYR A 628 -22.69 -11.96 36.10
N ILE A 629 -23.31 -11.04 35.38
CA ILE A 629 -23.16 -9.60 35.54
C ILE A 629 -24.57 -9.02 35.47
N GLY A 630 -25.07 -8.53 36.61
CA GLY A 630 -26.40 -7.97 36.70
C GLY A 630 -26.58 -6.79 35.75
N GLN A 631 -27.41 -6.95 34.73
CA GLN A 631 -28.73 -6.32 34.61
C GLN A 631 -29.41 -6.71 33.28
N TYR A 632 -30.74 -6.60 33.35
CA TYR A 632 -31.83 -7.12 32.52
C TYR A 632 -31.73 -6.98 30.99
N THR A 633 -32.30 -7.99 30.33
CA THR A 633 -32.89 -7.92 28.97
C THR A 633 -33.83 -6.75 28.80
#